data_AF-A0A941ICL4-F1
#
_entry.id   AF-A0A941ICL4-F1
#
_cell.length_a   1.000
_cell.length_b   1.000
_cell.length_c   1.000
_cell.angle_alpha   90.00
_cell.angle_beta   90.00
_cell.angle_gamma   90.00
#
_symmetry.space_group_name_H-M   'P 1'
#
loop_
_entity.id
_entity.type
_entity.pdbx_description
1 polymer ?
#
loop_
_entity_poly.entity_id
_entity_poly.type
_entity_poly.pdbx_seq_one_letter_code
_entity_poly.pdbx_strand_id
1 'polypeptide(L)'
;MTIAKIRDALLKAEKGITQYAVLMHEFPKVDVSLDVDFQRKYNAFYRVQRRQMAWYLSYYTLMQKLKETKPLFADVLDEIYRLTGRYEPSFASKLVATIDPLKPIWDIHILKNTGHGAPSYASKNKLALAKVAYASLEDWYEKFLDSAEGKLYISEFDQFAPDYCGLTALKKVDFILWQTRSIPAKKVRST
;
A
#
# COMPACT_ATOMS: atom_id res chain seq x y z
N MET A 1 19.57 -1.02 -4.59
CA MET A 1 19.63 -2.32 -3.85
C MET A 1 20.37 -3.35 -4.70
N THR A 2 21.04 -4.35 -4.12
CA THR A 2 21.68 -5.43 -4.91
C THR A 2 20.65 -6.46 -5.39
N ILE A 3 20.92 -7.16 -6.49
CA ILE A 3 20.05 -8.23 -7.02
C ILE A 3 19.75 -9.29 -5.95
N ALA A 4 20.76 -9.71 -5.19
CA ALA A 4 20.58 -10.69 -4.11
C ALA A 4 19.54 -10.24 -3.05
N LYS A 5 19.53 -8.94 -2.70
CA LYS A 5 18.54 -8.39 -1.77
C LYS A 5 17.15 -8.29 -2.38
N ILE A 6 17.05 -8.00 -3.68
CA ILE A 6 15.76 -8.02 -4.41
C ILE A 6 15.18 -9.43 -4.37
N ARG A 7 15.98 -10.46 -4.68
CA ARG A 7 15.52 -11.86 -4.67
C ARG A 7 15.13 -12.34 -3.27
N ASP A 8 15.89 -12.00 -2.24
CA ASP A 8 15.51 -12.29 -0.84
C ASP A 8 14.18 -11.62 -0.45
N ALA A 9 13.95 -10.38 -0.87
CA ALA A 9 12.67 -9.70 -0.67
C ALA A 9 11.52 -10.40 -1.42
N LEU A 10 11.75 -10.85 -2.66
CA LEU A 10 10.76 -11.58 -3.46
C LEU A 10 10.39 -12.94 -2.87
N LEU A 11 11.37 -13.71 -2.39
CA LEU A 11 11.14 -14.96 -1.67
C LEU A 11 10.24 -14.75 -0.44
N LYS A 12 10.44 -13.67 0.31
CA LYS A 12 9.57 -13.31 1.45
C LYS A 12 8.19 -12.83 1.01
N ALA A 13 8.07 -12.27 -0.19
CA ALA A 13 6.84 -11.72 -0.74
C ALA A 13 5.96 -12.77 -1.44
N GLU A 14 6.49 -13.93 -1.82
CA GLU A 14 5.82 -14.96 -2.64
C GLU A 14 4.36 -15.25 -2.21
N LYS A 15 4.18 -15.56 -0.92
CA LYS A 15 2.84 -15.79 -0.36
C LYS A 15 1.94 -14.55 -0.50
N GLY A 16 2.49 -13.36 -0.26
CA GLY A 16 1.77 -12.10 -0.39
C GLY A 16 1.37 -11.79 -1.83
N ILE A 17 2.24 -12.09 -2.81
CA ILE A 17 1.95 -11.93 -4.24
C ILE A 17 0.73 -12.78 -4.63
N THR A 18 0.74 -14.06 -4.23
CA THR A 18 -0.37 -14.99 -4.49
C THR A 18 -1.67 -14.49 -3.84
N GLN A 19 -1.62 -14.09 -2.57
CA GLN A 19 -2.78 -13.57 -1.84
C GLN A 19 -3.35 -12.30 -2.49
N TYR A 20 -2.49 -11.40 -2.94
CA TYR A 20 -2.91 -10.18 -3.62
C TYR A 20 -3.56 -10.46 -4.97
N ALA A 21 -2.99 -11.36 -5.77
CA ALA A 21 -3.57 -11.73 -7.06
C ALA A 21 -4.99 -12.30 -6.91
N VAL A 22 -5.21 -13.18 -5.91
CA VAL A 22 -6.55 -13.69 -5.57
C VAL A 22 -7.47 -12.55 -5.15
N LEU A 23 -7.01 -11.66 -4.26
CA LEU A 23 -7.80 -10.53 -3.78
C LEU A 23 -8.25 -9.62 -4.94
N MET A 24 -7.32 -9.27 -5.83
CA MET A 24 -7.60 -8.38 -6.97
C MET A 24 -8.49 -9.04 -8.03
N HIS A 25 -8.40 -10.36 -8.18
CA HIS A 25 -9.30 -11.12 -9.07
C HIS A 25 -10.73 -11.19 -8.53
N GLU A 26 -10.91 -11.26 -7.21
CA GLU A 26 -12.23 -11.30 -6.55
C GLU A 26 -12.87 -9.92 -6.40
N PHE A 27 -12.06 -8.87 -6.19
CA PHE A 27 -12.52 -7.51 -5.91
C PHE A 27 -13.65 -7.01 -6.84
N PRO A 28 -13.57 -7.13 -8.17
CA PRO A 28 -14.64 -6.63 -9.05
C PRO A 28 -15.88 -7.53 -9.09
N LYS A 29 -15.84 -8.75 -8.52
CA LYS A 29 -16.88 -9.79 -8.69
C LYS A 29 -17.89 -9.86 -7.56
N VAL A 30 -17.54 -9.32 -6.40
CA VAL A 30 -18.31 -9.49 -5.16
C VAL A 30 -18.72 -8.13 -4.60
N ASP A 31 -19.76 -8.06 -3.79
CA ASP A 31 -20.00 -6.88 -2.96
C ASP A 31 -19.07 -6.94 -1.74
N VAL A 32 -18.07 -6.05 -1.68
CA VAL A 32 -17.05 -6.13 -0.60
C VAL A 32 -17.59 -5.71 0.76
N SER A 33 -18.75 -5.04 0.80
CA SER A 33 -19.43 -4.70 2.06
C SER A 33 -20.17 -5.89 2.67
N LEU A 34 -20.50 -6.91 1.87
CA LEU A 34 -21.27 -8.08 2.29
C LEU A 34 -20.45 -9.39 2.26
N ASP A 35 -19.44 -9.49 1.40
CA ASP A 35 -18.66 -10.71 1.22
C ASP A 35 -17.63 -10.92 2.33
N VAL A 36 -17.98 -11.81 3.27
CA VAL A 36 -17.15 -12.13 4.44
C VAL A 36 -15.83 -12.80 4.06
N ASP A 37 -15.80 -13.59 2.98
CA ASP A 37 -14.59 -14.28 2.54
C ASP A 37 -13.58 -13.29 1.94
N PHE A 38 -14.07 -12.34 1.14
CA PHE A 38 -13.27 -11.22 0.65
C PHE A 38 -12.72 -10.39 1.81
N GLN A 39 -13.58 -9.99 2.75
CA GLN A 39 -13.16 -9.21 3.93
C GLN A 39 -12.11 -9.95 4.74
N ARG A 40 -12.23 -11.27 4.92
CA ARG A 40 -11.22 -12.10 5.60
C ARG A 40 -9.88 -12.10 4.86
N LYS A 41 -9.88 -12.29 3.53
CA LYS A 41 -8.66 -12.29 2.70
C LYS A 41 -8.00 -10.91 2.72
N TYR A 42 -8.78 -9.85 2.54
CA TYR A 42 -8.33 -8.46 2.62
C TYR A 42 -7.69 -8.15 3.97
N ASN A 43 -8.40 -8.45 5.06
CA ASN A 43 -7.92 -8.23 6.42
C ASN A 43 -6.63 -8.99 6.70
N ALA A 44 -6.50 -10.23 6.21
CA ALA A 44 -5.31 -11.03 6.37
C ALA A 44 -4.12 -10.44 5.59
N PHE A 45 -4.32 -10.08 4.32
CA PHE A 45 -3.27 -9.53 3.46
C PHE A 45 -2.76 -8.18 3.98
N TYR A 46 -3.67 -7.24 4.25
CA TYR A 46 -3.33 -5.89 4.69
C TYR A 46 -3.15 -5.74 6.21
N ARG A 47 -3.31 -6.84 6.96
CA ARG A 47 -3.24 -6.92 8.42
C ARG A 47 -4.20 -5.93 9.11
N VAL A 48 -5.42 -5.81 8.59
CA VAL A 48 -6.49 -4.96 9.15
C VAL A 48 -7.14 -5.71 10.32
N GLN A 49 -6.55 -5.55 11.50
CA GLN A 49 -6.93 -6.31 12.69
C GLN A 49 -7.30 -5.39 13.86
N ARG A 50 -7.94 -5.97 14.89
CA ARG A 50 -8.24 -5.34 16.18
C ARG A 50 -9.13 -4.09 16.06
N ARG A 51 -10.14 -4.17 15.18
CA ARG A 51 -11.16 -3.13 15.00
C ARG A 51 -12.50 -3.60 15.54
N GLN A 52 -13.31 -2.64 15.96
CA GLN A 52 -14.70 -2.89 16.34
C GLN A 52 -15.54 -3.13 15.08
N MET A 53 -16.64 -3.88 15.19
CA MET A 53 -17.47 -4.26 14.04
C MET A 53 -17.99 -3.04 13.26
N ALA A 54 -18.38 -1.96 13.95
CA ALA A 54 -18.82 -0.72 13.31
C ALA A 54 -17.73 -0.10 12.40
N TRP A 55 -16.45 -0.26 12.75
CA TRP A 55 -15.35 0.22 11.91
C TRP A 55 -15.23 -0.60 10.63
N TYR A 56 -15.31 -1.93 10.72
CA TYR A 56 -15.26 -2.81 9.54
C TYR A 56 -16.42 -2.51 8.60
N LEU A 57 -17.64 -2.36 9.15
CA LEU A 57 -18.83 -2.00 8.38
C LEU A 57 -18.63 -0.68 7.63
N SER A 58 -18.23 0.39 8.31
CA SER A 58 -17.99 1.69 7.68
C SER A 58 -16.90 1.63 6.60
N TYR A 59 -15.81 0.90 6.86
CA TYR A 59 -14.67 0.80 5.93
C TYR A 59 -15.04 0.06 4.64
N TYR A 60 -15.67 -1.12 4.76
CA TYR A 60 -16.04 -1.90 3.59
C TYR A 60 -17.25 -1.32 2.83
N THR A 61 -18.17 -0.66 3.54
CA THR A 61 -19.25 0.11 2.88
C THR A 61 -18.66 1.25 2.04
N LEU A 62 -17.67 1.98 2.59
CA LEU A 62 -16.97 3.03 1.83
C LEU A 62 -16.23 2.44 0.62
N MET A 63 -15.53 1.32 0.79
CA MET A 63 -14.82 0.66 -0.31
C MET A 63 -15.76 0.21 -1.42
N GLN A 64 -16.91 -0.39 -1.07
CA GLN A 64 -17.92 -0.79 -2.05
C GLN A 64 -18.48 0.42 -2.79
N LYS A 65 -18.81 1.50 -2.07
CA LYS A 65 -19.30 2.75 -2.66
C LYS A 65 -18.32 3.34 -3.69
N LEU A 66 -17.02 3.23 -3.44
CA LEU A 66 -15.97 3.80 -4.29
C LEU A 66 -15.44 2.83 -5.35
N LYS A 67 -15.90 1.58 -5.39
CA LYS A 67 -15.30 0.48 -6.18
C LYS A 67 -15.13 0.81 -7.66
N GLU A 68 -16.13 1.45 -8.28
CA GLU A 68 -16.13 1.79 -9.70
C GLU A 68 -15.66 3.23 -9.96
N THR A 69 -15.02 3.84 -8.97
CA THR A 69 -14.48 5.20 -9.04
C THR A 69 -12.96 5.16 -9.08
N LYS A 70 -12.33 6.31 -9.33
CA LYS A 70 -10.88 6.51 -9.14
C LYS A 70 -10.65 7.50 -8.00
N PRO A 71 -10.88 7.08 -6.74
CA PRO A 71 -10.91 8.01 -5.63
C PRO A 71 -9.50 8.51 -5.32
N LEU A 72 -9.38 9.80 -5.01
CA LEU A 72 -8.10 10.36 -4.56
C LEU A 72 -7.84 9.96 -3.11
N PHE A 73 -6.57 9.74 -2.77
CA PHE A 73 -6.15 9.47 -1.40
C PHE A 73 -6.63 10.53 -0.41
N ALA A 74 -6.57 11.80 -0.80
CA ALA A 74 -7.00 12.91 0.04
C ALA A 74 -8.46 12.78 0.46
N ASP A 75 -9.35 12.45 -0.48
CA ASP A 75 -10.79 12.33 -0.24
C ASP A 75 -11.11 11.10 0.62
N VAL A 76 -10.44 9.97 0.35
CA VAL A 76 -10.62 8.75 1.15
C VAL A 76 -10.12 8.95 2.58
N LEU A 77 -9.00 9.63 2.77
CA LEU A 77 -8.47 9.92 4.10
C LEU A 77 -9.42 10.81 4.90
N ASP A 78 -9.97 11.85 4.27
CA ASP A 78 -10.96 12.74 4.92
C ASP A 78 -12.23 11.97 5.28
N GLU A 79 -12.72 11.12 4.38
CA GLU A 79 -13.95 10.35 4.61
C GLU A 79 -13.77 9.29 5.71
N ILE A 80 -12.64 8.58 5.74
CA ILE A 80 -12.31 7.67 6.86
C ILE A 80 -12.23 8.46 8.17
N TYR A 81 -11.60 9.64 8.17
CA TYR A 81 -11.53 10.47 9.36
C TYR A 81 -12.92 10.92 9.83
N ARG A 82 -13.79 11.33 8.90
CA ARG A 82 -15.17 11.72 9.19
C ARG A 82 -15.99 10.56 9.77
N LEU A 83 -15.86 9.35 9.21
CA LEU A 83 -16.63 8.17 9.61
C LEU A 83 -16.16 7.56 10.94
N THR A 84 -14.87 7.67 11.25
CA THR A 84 -14.25 6.92 12.37
C THR A 84 -13.68 7.81 13.47
N GLY A 85 -13.50 9.10 13.20
CA GLY A 85 -12.77 10.03 14.07
C GLY A 85 -11.26 9.76 14.15
N ARG A 86 -10.73 8.83 13.33
CA ARG A 86 -9.34 8.36 13.43
C ARG A 86 -8.53 8.77 12.22
N TYR A 87 -7.29 9.19 12.48
CA TYR A 87 -6.29 9.49 11.45
C TYR A 87 -5.64 8.18 10.98
N GLU A 88 -6.02 7.70 9.79
CA GLU A 88 -5.67 6.36 9.30
C GLU A 88 -5.14 6.34 7.86
N PRO A 89 -4.03 7.04 7.56
CA PRO A 89 -3.47 7.13 6.20
C PRO A 89 -3.11 5.76 5.62
N SER A 90 -2.67 4.80 6.45
CA SER A 90 -2.38 3.46 5.96
C SER A 90 -3.62 2.76 5.40
N PHE A 91 -4.75 2.82 6.10
CA PHE A 91 -5.97 2.17 5.61
C PHE A 91 -6.62 2.92 4.44
N ALA A 92 -6.51 4.25 4.41
CA ALA A 92 -6.91 5.03 3.24
C ALA A 92 -6.13 4.59 1.99
N SER A 93 -4.80 4.52 2.08
CA SER A 93 -3.97 4.11 0.94
C SER A 93 -4.22 2.66 0.49
N LYS A 94 -4.53 1.74 1.41
CA LYS A 94 -4.81 0.34 1.08
C LYS A 94 -6.16 0.20 0.38
N LEU A 95 -7.15 1.00 0.78
CA LEU A 95 -8.44 1.08 0.10
C LEU A 95 -8.22 1.60 -1.33
N VAL A 96 -7.53 2.74 -1.47
CA VAL A 96 -7.23 3.35 -2.76
C VAL A 96 -6.43 2.40 -3.66
N ALA A 97 -5.38 1.76 -3.14
CA ALA A 97 -4.53 0.83 -3.89
C ALA A 97 -5.23 -0.48 -4.31
N THR A 98 -6.36 -0.81 -3.67
CA THR A 98 -7.19 -1.96 -4.07
C THR A 98 -8.17 -1.57 -5.19
N ILE A 99 -8.69 -0.35 -5.14
CA ILE A 99 -9.55 0.21 -6.19
C ILE A 99 -8.73 0.54 -7.44
N ASP A 100 -7.56 1.16 -7.25
CA ASP A 100 -6.64 1.57 -8.29
C ASP A 100 -5.24 0.99 -8.01
N PRO A 101 -4.84 -0.12 -8.66
CA PRO A 101 -3.54 -0.74 -8.47
C PRO A 101 -2.36 0.10 -9.01
N LEU A 102 -2.61 1.28 -9.58
CA LEU A 102 -1.59 2.27 -9.93
C LEU A 102 -1.27 3.23 -8.78
N LYS A 103 -1.84 3.01 -7.58
CA LYS A 103 -1.63 3.87 -6.42
C LYS A 103 -0.74 3.22 -5.36
N PRO A 104 0.21 3.95 -4.74
CA PRO A 104 1.11 3.40 -3.74
C PRO A 104 0.42 3.11 -2.41
N ILE A 105 0.98 2.17 -1.64
CA ILE A 105 0.53 1.88 -0.28
C ILE A 105 1.33 2.70 0.72
N TRP A 106 0.63 3.40 1.61
CA TRP A 106 1.20 4.02 2.81
C TRP A 106 1.41 2.95 3.88
N ASP A 107 2.62 2.39 3.90
CA ASP A 107 3.12 1.48 4.94
C ASP A 107 4.45 1.98 5.49
N ILE A 108 4.74 1.69 6.76
CA ILE A 108 5.97 2.15 7.41
C ILE A 108 7.24 1.68 6.67
N HIS A 109 7.22 0.50 6.05
CA HIS A 109 8.38 0.00 5.30
C HIS A 109 8.52 0.69 3.95
N ILE A 110 7.39 0.93 3.25
CA ILE A 110 7.39 1.71 2.01
C ILE A 110 7.94 3.10 2.30
N LEU A 111 7.36 3.83 3.25
CA LEU A 111 7.79 5.18 3.60
C LEU A 111 9.28 5.26 3.95
N LYS A 112 9.77 4.32 4.77
CA LYS A 112 11.21 4.28 5.12
C LYS A 112 12.09 4.02 3.91
N ASN A 113 11.72 3.09 3.04
CA ASN A 113 12.51 2.74 1.87
C ASN A 113 12.48 3.81 0.78
N THR A 114 11.44 4.64 0.74
CA THR A 114 11.33 5.77 -0.18
C THR A 114 11.79 7.10 0.45
N GLY A 115 12.28 7.10 1.69
CA GLY A 115 12.74 8.30 2.39
C GLY A 115 11.63 9.24 2.89
N HIS A 116 10.37 8.81 2.86
CA HIS A 116 9.22 9.59 3.31
C HIS A 116 8.99 9.46 4.82
N GLY A 117 8.57 10.56 5.45
CA GLY A 117 8.21 10.61 6.86
C GLY A 117 6.70 10.63 7.06
N ALA A 118 6.19 9.78 7.95
CA ALA A 118 4.81 9.90 8.39
C ALA A 118 4.65 11.15 9.30
N PRO A 119 3.63 11.99 9.09
CA PRO A 119 3.34 13.09 9.99
C PRO A 119 3.09 12.60 11.42
N SER A 120 3.49 13.40 12.40
CA SER A 120 3.20 13.10 13.81
C SER A 120 1.69 13.01 14.06
N TYR A 121 1.27 11.97 14.79
CA TYR A 121 -0.13 11.80 15.21
C TYR A 121 -0.64 12.93 16.12
N ALA A 122 0.27 13.62 16.80
CA ALA A 122 -0.02 14.78 17.65
C ALA A 122 -0.13 16.10 16.87
N SER A 123 0.25 16.12 15.58
CA SER A 123 0.14 17.35 14.78
C SER A 123 -1.32 17.71 14.54
N LYS A 124 -1.66 18.99 14.75
CA LYS A 124 -2.99 19.54 14.42
C LYS A 124 -3.29 19.47 12.92
N ASN A 125 -2.25 19.55 12.08
CA ASN A 125 -2.36 19.55 10.62
C ASN A 125 -2.03 18.17 10.00
N LYS A 126 -2.08 17.08 10.77
CA LYS A 126 -1.68 15.74 10.33
C LYS A 126 -2.38 15.26 9.06
N LEU A 127 -3.65 15.57 8.86
CA LEU A 127 -4.40 15.20 7.64
C LEU A 127 -3.80 15.91 6.41
N ALA A 128 -3.61 17.23 6.47
CA ALA A 128 -3.02 17.99 5.37
C ALA A 128 -1.58 17.54 5.07
N LEU A 129 -0.77 17.32 6.10
CA LEU A 129 0.60 16.82 5.94
C LEU A 129 0.64 15.42 5.32
N ALA A 130 -0.33 14.56 5.63
CA ALA A 130 -0.41 13.22 5.05
C ALA A 130 -0.73 13.27 3.56
N LYS A 131 -1.62 14.19 3.14
CA LYS A 131 -1.95 14.40 1.73
C LYS A 131 -0.72 14.84 0.93
N VAL A 132 0.04 15.80 1.46
CA VAL A 132 1.30 16.26 0.85
C VAL A 132 2.33 15.13 0.77
N ALA A 133 2.50 14.38 1.86
CA ALA A 133 3.43 13.26 1.89
C ALA A 133 3.03 12.12 0.94
N TYR A 134 1.73 11.88 0.75
CA TYR A 134 1.25 10.86 -0.19
C TYR A 134 1.46 11.31 -1.64
N ALA A 135 1.17 12.57 -1.97
CA ALA A 135 1.47 13.11 -3.30
C ALA A 135 2.98 13.02 -3.62
N SER A 136 3.84 13.37 -2.66
CA SER A 136 5.30 13.18 -2.80
C SER A 136 5.69 11.71 -3.01
N LEU A 137 4.96 10.77 -2.38
CA LEU A 137 5.18 9.35 -2.57
C LEU A 137 4.78 8.92 -3.99
N GLU A 138 3.67 9.42 -4.53
CA GLU A 138 3.26 9.18 -5.92
C GLU A 138 4.34 9.68 -6.91
N ASP A 139 4.82 10.90 -6.73
CA ASP A 139 5.91 11.47 -7.56
C ASP A 139 7.20 10.64 -7.48
N TRP A 140 7.49 10.07 -6.32
CA TRP A 140 8.64 9.19 -6.14
C TRP A 140 8.49 7.91 -6.96
N TYR A 141 7.31 7.28 -6.94
CA TYR A 141 7.07 6.07 -7.73
C TYR A 141 7.14 6.35 -9.22
N GLU A 142 6.56 7.45 -9.71
CA GLU A 142 6.63 7.83 -11.13
C GLU A 142 8.10 7.89 -11.60
N LYS A 143 8.94 8.64 -10.86
CA LYS A 143 10.38 8.76 -11.17
C LYS A 143 11.14 7.45 -11.00
N PHE A 144 10.82 6.68 -9.96
CA PHE A 144 11.54 5.43 -9.68
C PHE A 144 11.25 4.36 -10.73
N LEU A 145 9.99 4.23 -11.17
CA LEU A 145 9.59 3.25 -12.18
C LEU A 145 10.28 3.50 -13.54
N ASP A 146 10.55 4.76 -13.88
CA ASP A 146 11.28 5.11 -15.11
C ASP A 146 12.80 4.93 -15.03
N SER A 147 13.33 4.87 -13.81
CA SER A 147 14.76 4.70 -13.56
C SER A 147 15.28 3.30 -13.94
N ALA A 148 16.60 3.19 -14.15
CA ALA A 148 17.24 1.89 -14.38
C ALA A 148 17.05 0.93 -13.20
N GLU A 149 17.00 1.46 -11.96
CA GLU A 149 16.79 0.64 -10.76
C GLU A 149 15.35 0.11 -10.68
N GLY A 150 14.35 0.93 -10.98
CA GLY A 150 12.95 0.49 -11.03
C GLY A 150 12.72 -0.58 -12.10
N LYS A 151 13.29 -0.38 -13.29
CA LYS A 151 13.24 -1.38 -14.38
C LYS A 151 13.90 -2.70 -13.99
N LEU A 152 15.01 -2.65 -13.24
CA LEU A 152 15.64 -3.85 -12.68
C LEU A 152 14.72 -4.56 -11.69
N TYR A 153 14.06 -3.84 -10.78
CA TYR A 153 13.15 -4.45 -9.80
C TYR A 153 11.98 -5.16 -10.49
N ILE A 154 11.41 -4.53 -11.52
CA ILE A 154 10.32 -5.09 -12.33
C ILE A 154 10.79 -6.36 -13.05
N SER A 155 11.96 -6.32 -13.69
CA SER A 155 12.52 -7.47 -14.40
C SER A 155 12.80 -8.65 -13.47
N GLU A 156 13.39 -8.41 -12.30
CA GLU A 156 13.63 -9.47 -11.30
C GLU A 156 12.31 -10.04 -10.74
N PHE A 157 11.29 -9.20 -10.57
CA PHE A 157 9.95 -9.68 -10.20
C PHE A 157 9.39 -10.61 -11.27
N ASP A 158 9.41 -10.19 -12.54
CA ASP A 158 8.82 -10.95 -13.66
C ASP A 158 9.53 -12.28 -13.91
N GLN A 159 10.85 -12.33 -13.69
CA GLN A 159 11.61 -13.58 -13.71
C GLN A 159 11.27 -14.50 -12.54
N PHE A 160 11.04 -13.94 -11.35
CA PHE A 160 10.73 -14.71 -10.14
C PHE A 160 9.30 -15.25 -10.15
N ALA A 161 8.34 -14.46 -10.63
CA ALA A 161 6.90 -14.73 -10.57
C ALA A 161 6.24 -14.54 -11.95
N PRO A 162 6.59 -15.35 -12.96
CA PRO A 162 6.16 -15.17 -14.35
C PRO A 162 4.63 -15.22 -14.52
N ASP A 163 3.94 -16.03 -13.71
CA ASP A 163 2.47 -16.13 -13.72
C ASP A 163 1.77 -14.84 -13.24
N TYR A 164 2.52 -13.93 -12.61
CA TYR A 164 2.03 -12.67 -12.05
C TYR A 164 2.59 -11.44 -12.79
N CYS A 165 3.12 -11.63 -14.01
CA CYS A 165 3.69 -10.54 -14.82
C CYS A 165 2.67 -9.45 -15.20
N GLY A 166 1.37 -9.76 -15.16
CA GLY A 166 0.27 -8.82 -15.39
C GLY A 166 0.00 -7.85 -14.23
N LEU A 167 0.66 -7.99 -13.08
CA LEU A 167 0.60 -6.97 -12.03
C LEU A 167 1.21 -5.65 -12.51
N THR A 168 0.72 -4.53 -11.99
CA THR A 168 1.25 -3.21 -12.36
C THR A 168 2.72 -3.10 -11.92
N ALA A 169 3.50 -2.32 -12.66
CA ALA A 169 4.90 -2.06 -12.32
C ALA A 169 5.07 -1.51 -10.89
N LEU A 170 4.14 -0.64 -10.47
CA LEU A 170 4.07 -0.13 -9.11
C LEU A 170 3.94 -1.27 -8.08
N LYS A 171 3.04 -2.24 -8.31
CA LYS A 171 2.82 -3.32 -7.34
C LYS A 171 4.00 -4.28 -7.25
N LYS A 172 4.70 -4.53 -8.36
CA LYS A 172 5.95 -5.29 -8.37
C LYS A 172 6.99 -4.64 -7.45
N VAL A 173 7.16 -3.32 -7.56
CA VAL A 173 8.05 -2.55 -6.68
C VAL A 173 7.54 -2.53 -5.24
N ASP A 174 6.23 -2.34 -5.00
CA ASP A 174 5.63 -2.38 -3.65
C ASP A 174 6.01 -3.68 -2.91
N PHE A 175 5.87 -4.84 -3.55
CA PHE A 175 6.18 -6.13 -2.90
C PHE A 175 7.63 -6.23 -2.44
N ILE A 176 8.56 -5.77 -3.28
CA ILE A 176 9.99 -5.76 -2.95
C ILE A 176 10.27 -4.80 -1.80
N LEU A 177 9.74 -3.57 -1.88
CA LEU A 177 9.94 -2.56 -0.84
C LEU A 177 9.27 -2.95 0.48
N TRP A 178 8.14 -3.64 0.46
CA TRP A 178 7.43 -4.04 1.68
C TRP A 178 8.22 -5.08 2.50
N GLN A 179 8.96 -5.97 1.83
CA GLN A 179 9.81 -6.97 2.48
C GLN A 179 11.22 -6.46 2.80
N THR A 180 11.63 -5.36 2.16
CA THR A 180 12.94 -4.74 2.42
C THR A 180 12.91 -4.05 3.77
N ARG A 181 13.64 -4.60 4.74
CA ARG A 181 13.86 -3.94 6.02
C ARG A 181 15.03 -2.98 5.87
N SER A 182 14.74 -1.69 5.76
CA SER A 182 15.77 -0.65 5.85
C SER A 182 16.45 -0.74 7.22
N ILE A 183 17.76 -0.93 7.22
CA ILE A 183 18.58 -0.71 8.41
C ILE A 183 18.58 0.81 8.61
N PRO A 184 18.20 1.34 9.80
CA PRO A 184 18.24 2.77 10.02
C PRO A 184 19.67 3.28 9.78
N ALA A 185 19.81 4.34 8.99
CA ALA A 185 21.06 5.07 8.91
C ALA A 185 21.46 5.44 10.35
N LYS A 186 22.66 5.05 10.78
CA LYS A 186 23.21 5.50 12.06
C LYS A 186 23.11 7.03 12.05
N LYS A 187 22.36 7.61 13.00
CA LYS A 187 22.44 9.05 13.25
C LYS A 187 23.90 9.34 13.53
N VAL A 188 24.58 9.99 12.59
CA VAL A 188 25.85 10.65 12.86
C VAL A 188 25.49 11.72 13.88
N ARG A 189 25.83 11.48 15.15
CA ARG A 189 25.82 12.53 16.17
C ARG A 189 26.95 13.46 15.77
N SER A 190 26.61 14.61 15.19
CA SER A 190 27.50 15.75 15.17
C SER A 190 27.78 16.13 16.62
N THR A 191 28.99 15.84 17.08
CA THR A 191 29.61 16.46 18.26
C THR A 191 29.78 17.95 18.05
#